data_AF-A0A392SY33-F1
#
_entry.id   AF-A0A392SY33-F1
#
_cell.length_a   1.000
_cell.length_b   1.000
_cell.length_c   1.000
_cell.angle_alpha   90.00
_cell.angle_beta   90.00
_cell.angle_gamma   90.00
#
_symmetry.space_group_name_H-M   'P 1'
#
loop_
_entity.id
_entity.type
_entity.pdbx_description
1 polymer ?
#
loop_
_entity_poly.entity_id
_entity_poly.type
_entity_poly.pdbx_seq_one_letter_code
_entity_poly.pdbx_strand_id
1 'polypeptide(L)'
;MNVAPSQLHPNSWAFIKAFEVMCLGLEVTPTVGVFFGFFQVKNVSPHSLISLSSQPGRGRFSLFASNFKNYRDTFLRFRCGDNLP
;
A
#
# COMPACT_ATOMS: atom_id res chain seq x y z
N MET A 1 -5.29 -16.73 -1.12
CA MET A 1 -4.10 -16.28 -0.37
C MET A 1 -4.60 -15.81 0.99
N ASN A 2 -4.47 -16.62 2.03
CA ASN A 2 -4.98 -16.31 3.38
C ASN A 2 -3.86 -15.68 4.21
N VAL A 3 -3.53 -14.43 3.89
CA VAL A 3 -2.51 -13.67 4.60
C VAL A 3 -3.18 -12.87 5.69
N ALA A 4 -2.78 -13.10 6.94
CA ALA A 4 -3.26 -12.29 8.04
C ALA A 4 -2.70 -10.86 7.90
N PRO A 5 -3.46 -9.81 8.26
CA PRO A 5 -3.00 -8.43 8.30
C PRO A 5 -1.62 -8.22 8.93
N SER A 6 -1.30 -8.98 9.98
CA SER A 6 -0.04 -8.95 10.72
C SER A 6 1.17 -9.51 9.97
N GLN A 7 0.94 -10.29 8.92
CA GLN A 7 2.00 -10.88 8.10
C GLN A 7 2.45 -9.92 6.99
N LEU A 8 1.73 -8.82 6.74
CA LEU A 8 2.10 -7.84 5.73
C LEU A 8 3.13 -6.86 6.29
N HIS A 9 4.17 -6.54 5.53
CA HIS A 9 5.10 -5.49 5.92
C HIS A 9 4.35 -4.14 6.05
N PRO A 10 4.68 -3.26 7.02
CA PRO A 10 3.98 -1.98 7.20
C PRO A 10 3.90 -1.13 5.93
N ASN A 11 4.99 -1.06 5.15
CA ASN A 11 5.00 -0.34 3.86
C ASN A 11 4.11 -1.00 2.80
N SER A 12 3.81 -2.28 2.92
CA SER A 12 2.96 -3.01 1.96
C SER A 12 1.48 -2.64 2.11
N TRP A 13 1.05 -2.22 3.30
CA TRP A 13 -0.32 -1.71 3.50
C TRP A 13 -0.62 -0.47 2.65
N ALA A 14 0.37 0.38 2.42
CA ALA A 14 0.22 1.55 1.56
C ALA A 14 -0.18 1.19 0.12
N PHE A 15 0.26 0.05 -0.40
CA PHE A 15 -0.12 -0.41 -1.75
C PHE A 15 -1.59 -0.80 -1.83
N ILE A 16 -2.12 -1.45 -0.78
CA ILE A 16 -3.54 -1.81 -0.70
C ILE A 16 -4.39 -0.54 -0.65
N LYS A 17 -4.04 0.41 0.23
CA LYS A 17 -4.77 1.69 0.34
C LYS A 17 -4.69 2.51 -0.96
N ALA A 18 -3.53 2.58 -1.60
CA ALA A 18 -3.36 3.28 -2.87
C ALA A 18 -4.22 2.64 -3.98
N PHE A 19 -4.30 1.30 -4.01
CA PHE A 19 -5.15 0.58 -4.95
C PHE A 19 -6.64 0.85 -4.73
N GLU A 20 -7.11 0.85 -3.49
CA GLU A 20 -8.50 1.18 -3.17
C GLU A 20 -8.87 2.60 -3.60
N VAL A 21 -8.03 3.59 -3.31
CA VAL A 21 -8.25 4.99 -3.70
C VAL A 21 -8.24 5.14 -5.23
N MET A 22 -7.32 4.45 -5.91
CA MET A 22 -7.27 4.43 -7.37
C MET A 22 -8.53 3.82 -7.98
N CYS A 23 -8.99 2.67 -7.46
CA CYS A 23 -10.22 2.02 -7.91
C CYS A 23 -11.43 2.92 -7.71
N LEU A 24 -11.51 3.61 -6.56
CA LEU A 24 -12.56 4.59 -6.28
C LEU A 24 -12.56 5.74 -7.30
N GLY A 25 -11.39 6.30 -7.61
CA GLY A 25 -11.27 7.39 -8.59
C GLY A 25 -11.52 6.96 -10.04
N LEU A 26 -11.33 5.68 -10.36
CA LEU A 26 -11.58 5.10 -11.69
C LEU A 26 -12.96 4.44 -11.82
N GLU A 27 -13.78 4.46 -10.75
CA GLU A 27 -15.07 3.76 -10.67
C GLU A 27 -14.98 2.25 -10.99
N VAL A 28 -13.84 1.63 -10.67
CA VAL A 28 -13.59 0.20 -10.85
C VAL A 28 -13.81 -0.51 -9.52
N THR A 29 -14.50 -1.65 -9.52
CA THR A 29 -14.60 -2.49 -8.32
C THR A 29 -13.22 -3.06 -7.97
N PRO A 30 -12.67 -2.77 -6.78
CA PRO A 30 -11.39 -3.35 -6.38
C PRO A 30 -11.54 -4.86 -6.21
N THR A 31 -10.77 -5.63 -6.98
CA THR A 31 -10.71 -7.08 -6.85
C THR A 31 -9.28 -7.55 -6.67
N VAL A 32 -9.12 -8.72 -6.05
CA VAL A 32 -7.80 -9.34 -5.83
C VAL A 32 -7.08 -9.62 -7.16
N GLY A 33 -7.83 -10.00 -8.21
CA GLY A 33 -7.26 -10.25 -9.53
C GLY A 33 -6.71 -8.98 -10.19
N VAL A 34 -7.47 -7.88 -10.12
CA VAL A 34 -7.02 -6.59 -10.65
C VAL A 34 -5.84 -6.05 -9.83
N PHE A 35 -5.87 -6.21 -8.51
CA PHE A 35 -4.75 -5.86 -7.62
C PHE A 35 -3.46 -6.57 -8.04
N PHE A 36 -3.51 -7.89 -8.22
CA PHE A 36 -2.35 -8.66 -8.65
C PHE A 36 -1.97 -8.45 -10.12
N GLY A 37 -2.82 -7.79 -10.92
CA GLY A 37 -2.44 -7.30 -12.24
C GLY A 37 -1.43 -6.13 -12.19
N PHE A 38 -1.42 -5.35 -11.10
CA PHE A 38 -0.54 -4.18 -10.93
C PHE A 38 0.56 -4.39 -9.91
N PHE A 39 0.31 -5.21 -8.89
CA PHE A 39 1.23 -5.47 -7.80
C PHE A 39 1.57 -6.96 -7.74
N GLN A 40 2.74 -7.27 -7.22
CA GLN A 40 3.20 -8.63 -6.97
C GLN A 40 3.66 -8.75 -5.52
N VAL A 41 3.49 -9.94 -4.98
CA VAL A 41 4.05 -10.30 -3.69
C VAL A 41 5.52 -10.63 -3.85
N LYS A 42 6.34 -10.12 -2.94
CA LYS A 42 7.76 -10.41 -2.77
C LYS A 42 7.99 -10.97 -1.36
N ASN A 43 8.96 -11.85 -1.24
CA ASN A 43 9.35 -12.52 0.01
C ASN A 43 8.20 -13.31 0.64
N VAL A 44 7.95 -14.49 0.08
CA VAL A 44 7.05 -15.48 0.69
C VAL A 44 7.93 -16.57 1.30
N SER A 45 8.59 -16.27 2.43
CA SER A 45 9.21 -17.32 3.22
C SER A 45 8.37 -17.59 4.48
N PRO A 46 8.31 -18.84 4.96
CA PRO A 46 7.77 -19.12 6.27
C PRO A 46 8.54 -18.25 7.26
N HIS A 47 7.83 -17.46 8.07
CA HIS A 47 8.39 -16.54 9.09
C HIS A 47 8.90 -15.16 8.59
N SER A 48 8.78 -14.81 7.31
CA SER A 48 9.06 -13.43 6.86
C SER A 48 7.80 -12.59 6.69
N LEU A 49 7.91 -11.29 6.93
CA LEU A 49 6.88 -10.34 6.50
C LEU A 49 6.76 -10.35 4.98
N ILE A 50 5.53 -10.50 4.52
CA ILE A 50 5.16 -10.46 3.12
C ILE A 50 5.25 -9.03 2.64
N SER A 51 6.05 -8.81 1.60
CA SER A 51 6.22 -7.50 0.99
C SER A 51 5.45 -7.41 -0.34
N LEU A 52 4.99 -6.23 -0.68
CA LEU A 52 4.35 -5.93 -1.96
C LEU A 52 5.26 -5.02 -2.78
N SER A 53 5.22 -5.19 -4.10
CA SER A 53 5.91 -4.30 -5.04
C SER A 53 5.11 -4.17 -6.33
N SER A 54 5.29 -3.07 -7.05
CA SER A 54 4.72 -2.89 -8.38
C SER A 54 5.28 -3.92 -9.36
N GLN A 55 4.41 -4.43 -10.24
CA GLN A 55 4.83 -5.26 -11.35
C GLN A 55 5.64 -4.43 -12.37
N PRO A 56 6.80 -4.93 -12.83
CA PRO A 56 7.58 -4.27 -13.87
C PRO A 56 6.75 -4.03 -15.14
N GLY A 57 6.83 -2.83 -15.71
CA GLY A 57 6.14 -2.48 -16.97
C GLY A 57 4.60 -2.37 -16.87
N ARG A 58 4.02 -2.56 -15.68
CA ARG A 58 2.56 -2.43 -15.47
C ARG A 58 2.16 -1.21 -14.66
N GLY A 59 3.11 -0.31 -14.37
CA GLY A 59 2.80 0.99 -13.78
C GLY A 59 1.94 1.83 -14.72
N ARG A 60 0.70 2.14 -14.33
CA ARG A 60 -0.19 3.07 -15.05
C ARG A 60 -0.11 4.50 -14.55
N PHE A 61 0.53 4.69 -13.40
CA PHE A 61 0.68 5.99 -12.76
C PHE A 61 2.15 6.34 -12.68
N SER A 62 2.47 7.59 -13.04
CA SER A 62 3.72 8.21 -12.68
C SER A 62 3.68 8.62 -11.21
N LEU A 63 4.83 8.56 -10.53
CA LEU A 63 4.96 9.14 -9.21
C LEU A 63 4.62 10.62 -9.28
N PHE A 64 3.68 11.09 -8.45
CA PHE A 64 3.43 12.52 -8.29
C PHE A 64 4.70 13.26 -7.85
N ALA A 65 5.46 12.65 -6.95
CA ALA A 65 6.83 13.03 -6.62
C ALA A 65 7.63 11.79 -6.19
N SER A 66 8.88 11.67 -6.67
CA SER A 66 9.80 10.61 -6.26
C SER A 66 10.47 10.87 -4.90
N ASN A 67 10.45 12.13 -4.45
CA ASN A 67 10.96 12.54 -3.15
C ASN A 67 10.18 13.78 -2.67
N PHE A 68 9.28 13.59 -1.71
CA PHE A 68 8.46 14.67 -1.18
C PHE A 68 9.23 15.41 -0.08
N LYS A 69 9.87 16.53 -0.45
CA LYS A 69 10.49 17.43 0.52
C LYS A 69 9.39 18.15 1.32
N ASN A 70 9.64 18.41 2.60
CA ASN A 70 8.70 19.10 3.52
C ASN A 70 7.40 18.34 3.84
N TYR A 71 7.39 17.00 3.76
CA TYR A 71 6.21 16.21 4.17
C TYR A 71 5.75 16.55 5.60
N ARG A 72 6.67 16.89 6.50
CA ARG A 72 6.34 17.26 7.89
C ARG A 72 5.45 18.51 7.97
N ASP A 73 5.54 19.40 6.99
CA ASP A 73 4.81 20.66 6.96
C ASP A 73 3.51 20.55 6.12
N THR A 74 3.31 19.42 5.42
CA THR A 74 2.16 19.19 4.52
C THR A 74 1.21 18.10 5.00
N PHE A 75 1.59 17.29 5.99
CA PHE A 75 0.74 16.24 6.54
C PHE A 75 0.44 16.46 8.02
N LEU A 76 -0.82 16.27 8.40
CA LEU A 76 -1.24 16.26 9.80
C LEU A 76 -0.79 14.95 10.46
N ARG A 77 0.02 15.06 11.51
CA ARG A 77 0.43 13.91 12.33
C ARG A 77 -0.51 13.75 13.51
N PHE A 78 -1.29 12.67 13.51
CA PHE A 78 -2.01 12.25 14.71
C PHE A 78 -1.05 11.51 15.65
N ARG A 79 -1.09 11.83 16.94
CA ARG A 79 -0.52 11.00 18.00
C ARG A 79 -1.66 10.55 18.90
N CYS A 80 -1.60 9.29 19.34
CA CYS A 80 -2.43 8.84 20.44
C CYS A 80 -2.06 9.69 21.67
N GLY A 81 -3.03 10.36 22.29
CA GLY A 81 -2.81 11.07 23.55
C GLY A 81 -2.72 10.08 24.71
N ASP A 82 -2.09 10.48 25.81
CA ASP A 82 -1.87 9.63 26.99
C ASP A 82 -3.15 9.14 27.70
N ASN A 83 -4.33 9.49 27.19
CA ASN A 83 -5.65 9.20 27.75
C ASN A 83 -6.53 8.38 26.79
N LEU A 84 -6.01 7.35 26.14
CA LEU A 84 -6.86 6.28 25.63
C LEU A 84 -6.99 5.18 26.71
N PRO A 85 -8.21 4.64 26.95
CA PRO A 85 -8.40 3.51 27.86
C PRO A 85 -7.67 2.24 27.39
#